data_AF-A0A9E5PG30-F1
#
_entry.id   AF-A0A9E5PG30-F1
#
_cell.length_a   1.000
_cell.length_b   1.000
_cell.length_c   1.000
_cell.angle_alpha   90.00
_cell.angle_beta   90.00
_cell.angle_gamma   90.00
#
_symmetry.space_group_name_H-M   'P 1'
#
loop_
_entity.id
_entity.type
_entity.pdbx_description
1 polymer ?
#
loop_
_entity_poly.entity_id
_entity_poly.type
_entity_poly.pdbx_seq_one_letter_code
_entity_poly.pdbx_strand_id
1 'polypeptide(L)'
;LLSAGFVRVLRAPTISFHLGTEDSHIDLDVPELSWEAAFRVEADVNRVIWENRPVEIHVVGEDEIHKVPLRRPPKVRGQIRV
;
A
#
# COMPACT_ATOMS: atom_id res chain seq x y z
N LEU A 1 -2.27 0.65 -3.91
CA LEU A 1 -1.61 -0.11 -5.00
C LEU A 1 -0.09 0.08 -5.00
N LEU A 2 0.41 1.31 -5.18
CA LEU A 2 1.84 1.60 -5.32
C LEU A 2 2.71 1.05 -4.18
N SER A 3 2.29 1.27 -2.92
CA SER A 3 2.96 0.67 -1.74
C SER A 3 3.11 -0.85 -1.81
N ALA A 4 2.12 -1.56 -2.38
CA ALA A 4 2.20 -3.01 -2.54
C ALA A 4 3.13 -3.42 -3.69
N GLY A 5 3.19 -2.63 -4.77
CA GLY A 5 4.14 -2.82 -5.87
C GLY A 5 5.59 -2.73 -5.40
N PHE A 6 5.93 -1.71 -4.63
CA PHE A 6 7.26 -1.56 -4.04
C PHE A 6 7.65 -2.71 -3.11
N VAL A 7 6.72 -3.18 -2.28
CA VAL A 7 6.94 -4.35 -1.42
C VAL A 7 7.16 -5.63 -2.24
N ARG A 8 6.37 -5.87 -3.30
CA ARG A 8 6.52 -7.08 -4.13
C ARG A 8 7.81 -7.10 -4.93
N VAL A 9 8.13 -5.99 -5.61
CA VAL A 9 9.21 -5.94 -6.60
C VAL A 9 10.56 -5.68 -5.94
N LEU A 10 10.60 -4.80 -4.94
CA LEU A 10 11.85 -4.32 -4.33
C LEU A 10 11.98 -4.67 -2.85
N ARG A 11 10.96 -5.30 -2.24
CA ARG A 11 10.91 -5.53 -0.77
C ARG A 11 11.05 -4.25 0.05
N ALA A 12 10.65 -3.11 -0.54
CA ALA A 12 10.75 -1.79 0.08
C ALA A 12 9.40 -1.42 0.73
N PRO A 13 9.26 -1.49 2.07
CA PRO A 13 8.04 -1.09 2.75
C PRO A 13 7.84 0.43 2.73
N THR A 14 6.59 0.86 2.64
CA THR A 14 6.22 2.28 2.79
C THR A 14 6.34 2.72 4.25
N ILE A 15 7.07 3.81 4.48
CA ILE A 15 7.21 4.46 5.78
C ILE A 15 6.03 5.39 6.01
N SER A 16 5.80 6.29 5.06
CA SER A 16 4.84 7.39 5.14
C SER A 16 4.22 7.67 3.76
N PHE A 17 3.13 8.44 3.73
CA PHE A 17 2.56 8.98 2.49
C PHE A 17 1.89 10.32 2.75
N HIS A 18 1.81 11.14 1.70
CA HIS A 18 1.09 12.40 1.67
C HIS A 18 0.29 12.50 0.38
N LEU A 19 -0.99 12.82 0.50
CA LEU A 19 -1.88 13.08 -0.64
C LEU A 19 -2.11 14.59 -0.72
N GLY A 20 -1.34 15.27 -1.56
CA GLY A 20 -1.52 16.68 -1.86
C GLY A 20 -2.58 16.89 -2.96
N THR A 21 -2.89 18.16 -3.22
CA THR A 21 -3.85 18.55 -4.25
C THR A 21 -3.27 18.47 -5.65
N GLU A 22 -1.99 18.82 -5.81
CA GLU A 22 -1.27 18.80 -7.09
C GLU A 22 -0.48 17.51 -7.28
N ASP A 23 0.10 17.01 -6.19
CA ASP A 23 1.01 15.88 -6.19
C ASP A 23 0.73 14.96 -4.99
N SER A 24 1.21 13.72 -5.10
CA SER A 24 1.14 12.75 -4.01
C SER A 24 2.48 12.06 -3.89
N HIS A 25 2.91 11.86 -2.65
CA HIS A 25 4.23 11.37 -2.32
C HIS A 25 4.12 10.15 -1.40
N ILE A 26 5.03 9.20 -1.57
CA ILE A 26 5.23 8.09 -0.63
C ILE A 26 6.70 8.01 -0.25
N ASP A 27 6.96 7.72 1.02
CA ASP A 27 8.31 7.48 1.51
C ASP A 27 8.53 5.97 1.58
N LEU A 28 9.67 5.52 1.05
CA LEU A 28 10.03 4.12 0.95
C LEU A 28 11.28 3.84 1.77
N ASP A 29 11.29 2.70 2.45
CA ASP A 29 12.47 2.20 3.14
C ASP A 29 13.40 1.53 2.13
N VAL A 30 14.10 2.35 1.35
CA VAL A 30 15.10 1.93 0.37
C VAL A 30 16.22 2.99 0.29
N PRO A 31 17.51 2.60 0.31
CA PRO A 31 18.61 3.56 0.30
C PRO A 31 18.69 4.41 -0.98
N GLU A 32 18.39 3.79 -2.12
CA GLU A 32 18.41 4.43 -3.44
C GLU A 32 17.37 3.79 -4.34
N LEU A 33 16.71 4.60 -5.17
CA LEU A 33 15.75 4.13 -6.17
C LEU A 33 16.24 4.53 -7.56
N SER A 34 16.74 3.56 -8.33
CA SER A 34 17.07 3.76 -9.73
C SER A 34 15.81 3.89 -10.59
N TRP A 35 15.92 4.59 -11.71
CA TRP A 35 14.82 4.72 -12.68
C TRP A 35 14.36 3.37 -13.23
N GLU A 36 15.29 2.44 -13.49
CA GLU A 36 14.94 1.08 -13.92
C GLU A 36 14.08 0.35 -12.88
N ALA A 37 14.45 0.44 -11.60
CA ALA A 37 13.69 -0.16 -10.52
C ALA A 37 12.30 0.50 -10.37
N ALA A 38 12.22 1.83 -10.52
CA ALA A 38 10.96 2.56 -10.51
C ALA A 38 10.02 2.11 -11.65
N PHE A 39 10.52 2.02 -12.89
CA PHE A 39 9.72 1.57 -14.03
C PHE A 39 9.25 0.12 -13.89
N ARG A 40 10.05 -0.76 -13.28
CA ARG A 40 9.61 -2.14 -12.96
C ARG A 40 8.45 -2.17 -11.98
N VAL A 41 8.48 -1.32 -10.95
CA VAL A 41 7.38 -1.18 -10.00
C VAL A 41 6.13 -0.62 -10.69
N GLU A 42 6.30 0.42 -11.51
CA GLU A 42 5.21 1.01 -12.28
C GLU A 42 4.54 -0.01 -13.21
N ALA A 43 5.32 -0.82 -13.94
CA ALA A 43 4.80 -1.87 -14.81
C ALA A 43 3.99 -2.93 -14.02
N ASP A 44 4.49 -3.36 -12.85
CA ASP A 44 3.77 -4.29 -11.98
C ASP A 44 2.45 -3.71 -11.46
N VAL A 45 2.45 -2.43 -11.07
CA VAL A 45 1.25 -1.74 -10.60
C VAL A 45 0.23 -1.59 -11.74
N ASN A 46 0.67 -1.17 -12.93
CA ASN A 46 -0.19 -1.04 -14.09
C ASN A 46 -0.80 -2.38 -14.51
N ARG A 47 -0.03 -3.48 -14.45
CA ARG A 47 -0.57 -4.83 -14.66
C ARG A 47 -1.72 -5.15 -13.70
N VAL A 48 -1.57 -4.83 -12.40
CA VAL A 48 -2.64 -5.05 -11.40
C VAL A 48 -3.86 -4.17 -11.68
N ILE A 49 -3.66 -2.94 -12.16
CA ILE A 49 -4.77 -2.08 -12.60
C ILE A 49 -5.53 -2.72 -13.77
N TRP A 50 -4.80 -3.21 -14.78
CA TRP A 50 -5.39 -3.86 -15.95
C TRP A 50 -6.14 -5.16 -15.65
N GLU A 51 -5.74 -5.87 -14.60
CA GLU A 51 -6.46 -7.05 -14.12
C GLU A 51 -7.83 -6.70 -13.50
N ASN A 52 -8.11 -5.41 -13.25
CA ASN A 52 -9.37 -4.90 -12.72
C ASN A 52 -9.86 -5.71 -11.50
N ARG A 53 -8.93 -5.96 -10.57
CA ARG A 53 -9.23 -6.75 -9.38
C ARG A 53 -10.25 -6.00 -8.51
N PRO A 54 -11.24 -6.68 -7.91
CA PRO A 54 -12.19 -6.03 -7.02
C PRO A 54 -11.47 -5.43 -5.81
N VAL A 55 -11.90 -4.24 -5.41
CA VAL A 55 -11.49 -3.59 -4.16
C VAL A 55 -12.66 -3.65 -3.20
N GLU A 56 -12.50 -4.44 -2.15
CA GLU A 56 -13.48 -4.56 -1.08
C GLU A 56 -13.07 -3.68 0.10
N ILE A 57 -14.03 -3.02 0.72
CA ILE A 57 -13.82 -2.20 1.91
C ILE A 57 -14.71 -2.77 3.00
N HIS A 58 -14.11 -3.12 4.14
CA HIS A 58 -14.82 -3.67 5.28
C HIS A 58 -14.72 -2.72 6.46
N VAL A 59 -15.75 -2.68 7.31
CA VAL A 59 -15.72 -1.98 8.60
C VAL A 59 -15.82 -3.04 9.69
N VAL A 60 -14.76 -3.18 10.47
CA VAL A 60 -14.59 -4.27 11.43
C VAL A 60 -14.47 -3.66 12.83
N GLY A 61 -15.15 -4.27 13.80
CA GLY A 61 -14.99 -3.92 15.21
C GLY A 61 -13.59 -4.23 15.73
N GLU A 62 -13.15 -3.51 16.76
CA GLU A 62 -11.86 -3.75 17.41
C GLU A 62 -11.72 -5.19 17.94
N ASP A 63 -12.83 -5.80 18.34
CA ASP A 63 -12.93 -7.19 18.77
C ASP A 63 -12.75 -8.19 17.63
N GLU A 64 -13.04 -7.85 16.38
CA GLU A 64 -12.94 -8.76 15.22
C GLU A 64 -11.70 -8.53 14.35
N ILE A 65 -10.96 -7.45 14.61
CA ILE A 65 -9.83 -7.03 13.78
C ILE A 65 -8.71 -8.08 13.67
N HIS A 66 -8.58 -8.94 14.68
CA HIS A 66 -7.60 -10.02 14.72
C HIS A 66 -7.88 -11.11 13.67
N LYS A 67 -9.09 -11.17 13.12
CA LYS A 67 -9.47 -12.09 12.04
C LYS A 67 -9.04 -11.57 10.66
N VAL A 68 -8.72 -10.28 10.54
CA VAL A 68 -8.28 -9.66 9.28
C VAL A 68 -6.75 -9.77 9.17
N PRO A 69 -6.19 -10.30 8.07
CA PRO A 69 -4.75 -10.45 7.89
C PRO A 69 -4.08 -9.10 7.56
N LEU A 70 -4.03 -8.20 8.54
CA LEU A 70 -3.41 -6.88 8.40
C LEU A 70 -1.89 -6.97 8.44
N ARG A 71 -1.23 -6.23 7.56
CA ARG A 71 0.24 -6.11 7.55
C ARG A 71 0.79 -5.41 8.79
N ARG A 72 0.06 -4.43 9.32
CA ARG A 72 0.42 -3.69 10.54
C ARG A 72 -0.81 -3.63 11.45
N PRO A 73 -0.65 -3.75 12.77
CA PRO A 73 -1.75 -3.56 13.68
C PRO A 73 -2.33 -2.14 13.54
N PRO A 74 -3.65 -1.97 13.66
CA PRO A 74 -4.28 -0.66 13.61
C PRO A 74 -3.82 0.20 14.78
N LYS A 75 -3.65 1.50 14.53
CA LYS A 75 -3.32 2.50 15.57
C LYS A 75 -4.56 3.21 16.13
N VAL A 76 -5.72 2.97 15.52
CA VAL A 76 -7.01 3.57 15.88
C VAL A 76 -7.89 2.54 16.60
N ARG A 77 -8.81 3.01 17.45
CA ARG A 77 -9.75 2.19 18.22
C ARG A 77 -11.17 2.32 17.68
N GLY A 78 -12.05 1.39 18.06
CA GLY A 78 -13.46 1.39 17.65
C GLY A 78 -13.70 0.73 16.29
N GLN A 79 -14.45 1.39 15.41
CA GLN A 79 -14.69 0.86 14.06
C GLN A 79 -13.51 1.15 13.14
N ILE A 80 -12.90 0.08 12.64
CA ILE A 80 -11.69 0.13 11.82
C ILE A 80 -12.07 -0.21 10.38
N ARG A 81 -11.76 0.70 9.45
CA ARG A 81 -12.00 0.50 8.02
C ARG A 81 -10.75 -0.12 7.37
N VAL A 82 -10.91 -1.26 6.71
CA VAL A 82 -9.85 -2.06 6.10
C VAL A 82 -10.12 -2.36 4.64
#